data_AF-A0A0N0GPG6-F1
#
_entry.id   AF-A0A0N0GPG6-F1
#
_cell.length_a   1.000
_cell.length_b   1.000
_cell.length_c   1.000
_cell.angle_alpha   90.00
_cell.angle_beta   90.00
_cell.angle_gamma   90.00
#
_symmetry.space_group_name_H-M   'P 1'
#
loop_
_entity.id
_entity.type
_entity.pdbx_description
1 polymer ?
#
loop_
_entity_poly.entity_id
_entity_poly.type
_entity_poly.pdbx_seq_one_letter_code
_entity_poly.pdbx_strand_id
1 'polypeptide(L)'
;MGMDKTGMLLSQIPLHDMYAQALALGAPFQVPDVGQQDCDSTYPGWRIMDLTTQREFDVLPALIPRFNAWLDTCAGGPLEEVMASQTEQITAWRIRRFASEPGSQHSYTQQRFYADAAKNGRNDHEAAAARKAAQEKRDADEKQIKKARQKAADKAAKALAEGGTTTPPDPISGMRVFEPKMDQIQWREAAAEFKSDYEGRILRQQHSAAQILIDTLPASTILLINGDDEVAEFNRLKTAGEAGVKTLFSPDMADVLALYDNHIHDSRAWFMYSSLGSREMWSGYFRNRMIYVDTLTNKALSPVAVAGRVIGVATLVGGVVYTVRQRNLKGIAGGLAGTLAITSLEHVITDQITGATIPALPGADKLWAFTNDIGTVVTQQQQESVLAFHQSGMDRLNQLIAAAGGTVQGSSSNAPGLLTQAEGMLA
;
A
#
# COMPACT_ATOMS: atom_id res chain seq x y z
N MET A 1 -13.15 -28.26 -12.69
CA MET A 1 -14.15 -27.41 -12.02
C MET A 1 -13.58 -26.00 -12.05
N GLY A 2 -14.25 -25.06 -12.72
CA GLY A 2 -13.72 -23.71 -12.92
C GLY A 2 -13.45 -23.03 -11.58
N MET A 3 -12.22 -22.54 -11.40
CA MET A 3 -11.79 -21.76 -10.24
C MET A 3 -12.23 -20.28 -10.33
N ASP A 4 -13.06 -19.98 -11.33
CA ASP A 4 -13.64 -18.68 -11.68
C ASP A 4 -15.02 -18.44 -11.03
N LYS A 5 -15.50 -19.39 -10.21
CA LYS A 5 -16.77 -19.24 -9.48
C LYS A 5 -16.56 -18.38 -8.24
N THR A 6 -17.48 -17.44 -8.00
CA THR A 6 -17.49 -16.53 -6.85
C THR A 6 -17.26 -17.26 -5.52
N GLY A 7 -17.80 -18.47 -5.34
CA GLY A 7 -17.63 -19.25 -4.12
C GLY A 7 -16.28 -19.93 -3.92
N MET A 8 -15.34 -19.86 -4.87
CA MET A 8 -13.94 -20.27 -4.69
C MET A 8 -13.02 -19.10 -4.32
N LEU A 9 -13.52 -17.85 -4.30
CA LEU A 9 -12.71 -16.70 -3.93
C LEU A 9 -12.35 -16.77 -2.44
N LEU A 10 -11.06 -16.64 -2.11
CA LEU A 10 -10.58 -16.68 -0.73
C LEU A 10 -11.26 -15.65 0.17
N SER A 11 -11.60 -14.48 -0.41
CA SER A 11 -12.29 -13.39 0.26
C SER A 11 -13.68 -13.75 0.77
N GLN A 12 -14.25 -14.87 0.33
CA GLN A 12 -15.51 -15.37 0.89
C GLN A 12 -15.41 -15.73 2.37
N ILE A 13 -14.25 -16.24 2.82
CA ILE A 13 -14.08 -16.59 4.23
C ILE A 13 -14.16 -15.35 5.15
N PRO A 14 -13.38 -14.28 4.96
CA PRO A 14 -13.51 -13.07 5.77
C PRO A 14 -14.84 -12.34 5.54
N LEU A 15 -15.48 -12.47 4.38
CA LEU A 15 -16.84 -11.94 4.17
C LEU A 15 -17.84 -12.57 5.15
N HIS A 16 -17.84 -13.90 5.24
CA HIS A 16 -18.72 -14.66 6.14
C HIS A 16 -18.41 -14.40 7.61
N ASP A 17 -17.13 -14.35 7.97
CA ASP A 17 -16.70 -14.04 9.33
C ASP A 17 -17.19 -12.64 9.78
N MET A 18 -16.97 -11.62 8.93
CA MET A 18 -17.45 -10.26 9.18
C MET A 18 -18.98 -10.20 9.26
N TYR A 19 -19.68 -10.88 8.34
CA TYR A 19 -21.14 -10.96 8.32
C TYR A 19 -21.69 -11.57 9.62
N ALA A 20 -21.13 -12.69 10.06
CA ALA A 20 -21.55 -13.36 11.28
C ALA A 20 -21.31 -12.49 12.53
N GLN A 21 -20.13 -11.86 12.64
CA GLN A 21 -19.80 -10.98 13.76
C GLN A 21 -20.72 -9.76 13.82
N ALA A 22 -20.94 -9.08 12.71
CA ALA A 22 -21.82 -7.92 12.64
C ALA A 22 -23.28 -8.29 12.93
N LEU A 23 -23.77 -9.41 12.41
CA LEU A 23 -25.11 -9.92 12.69
C LEU A 23 -25.28 -10.24 14.19
N ALA A 24 -24.27 -10.85 14.82
CA ALA A 24 -24.27 -11.15 16.25
C ALA A 24 -24.31 -9.87 17.13
N LEU A 25 -23.77 -8.76 16.64
CA LEU A 25 -23.84 -7.44 17.27
C LEU A 25 -25.12 -6.65 16.94
N GLY A 26 -26.08 -7.27 16.23
CA GLY A 26 -27.36 -6.66 15.92
C GLY A 26 -27.36 -5.78 14.67
N ALA A 27 -26.35 -5.88 13.80
CA ALA A 27 -26.38 -5.21 12.51
C ALA A 27 -27.65 -5.62 11.74
N PRO A 28 -28.36 -4.67 11.11
CA PRO A 28 -29.62 -4.93 10.42
C PRO A 28 -29.39 -5.55 9.04
N PHE A 29 -28.67 -6.66 8.97
CA PHE A 29 -28.40 -7.37 7.72
C PHE A 29 -29.57 -8.25 7.31
N GLN A 30 -29.66 -8.46 6.00
CA GLN A 30 -30.49 -9.52 5.45
C GLN A 30 -29.92 -10.89 5.84
N VAL A 31 -30.77 -11.90 5.91
CA VAL A 31 -30.43 -13.28 6.24
C VAL A 31 -30.93 -14.22 5.13
N PRO A 32 -30.26 -15.37 4.92
CA PRO A 32 -30.80 -16.40 4.04
C PRO A 32 -32.19 -16.84 4.51
N ASP A 33 -33.06 -17.13 3.54
CA ASP A 33 -34.34 -17.76 3.84
C ASP A 33 -34.11 -19.21 4.26
N VAL A 34 -34.39 -19.50 5.53
CA VAL A 34 -34.39 -20.85 6.12
C VAL A 34 -35.77 -21.20 6.68
N GLY A 35 -36.83 -20.55 6.17
CA GLY A 35 -38.21 -20.77 6.61
C GLY A 35 -38.62 -19.92 7.81
N GLN A 36 -37.98 -18.76 8.03
CA GLN A 36 -38.34 -17.86 9.14
C GLN A 36 -39.77 -17.34 8.98
N GLN A 37 -40.18 -17.01 7.74
CA GLN A 37 -41.54 -16.53 7.46
C GLN A 37 -42.59 -17.64 7.55
N ASP A 38 -42.19 -18.91 7.36
CA ASP A 38 -43.06 -20.07 7.58
C ASP A 38 -43.31 -20.30 9.08
N CYS A 39 -42.31 -20.00 9.92
CA CYS A 39 -42.40 -20.13 11.38
C CYS A 39 -43.07 -18.92 12.05
N ASP A 40 -42.84 -17.72 11.51
CA ASP A 40 -43.36 -16.45 12.02
C ASP A 40 -43.77 -15.54 10.85
N SER A 41 -45.08 -15.45 10.62
CA SER A 41 -45.64 -14.62 9.55
C SER A 41 -45.46 -13.12 9.75
N THR A 42 -45.00 -12.68 10.93
CA THR A 42 -44.67 -11.28 11.22
C THR A 42 -43.21 -10.93 10.91
N TYR A 43 -42.39 -11.92 10.56
CA TYR A 43 -40.99 -11.71 10.22
C TYR A 43 -40.85 -10.81 8.97
N PRO A 44 -40.09 -9.71 9.03
CA PRO A 44 -40.06 -8.70 7.97
C PRO A 44 -39.41 -9.24 6.69
N GLY A 45 -40.15 -9.27 5.59
CA GLY A 45 -39.67 -9.80 4.31
C GLY A 45 -38.44 -9.08 3.74
N TRP A 46 -38.25 -7.79 4.05
CA TRP A 46 -37.04 -7.04 3.63
C TRP A 46 -35.75 -7.55 4.29
N ARG A 47 -35.84 -8.32 5.39
CA ARG A 47 -34.70 -8.99 6.02
C ARG A 47 -34.31 -10.29 5.33
N ILE A 48 -35.05 -10.76 4.34
CA ILE A 48 -34.71 -11.98 3.61
C ILE A 48 -33.83 -11.60 2.40
N MET A 49 -32.70 -12.28 2.24
CA MET A 49 -31.86 -12.15 1.05
C MET A 49 -32.61 -12.67 -0.17
N ASP A 50 -32.54 -11.94 -1.28
CA ASP A 50 -32.95 -12.51 -2.56
C ASP A 50 -31.90 -13.50 -3.10
N LEU A 51 -32.24 -14.23 -4.16
CA LEU A 51 -31.35 -15.23 -4.76
C LEU A 51 -30.03 -14.62 -5.29
N THR A 52 -30.03 -13.36 -5.71
CA THR A 52 -28.83 -12.68 -6.20
C THR A 52 -27.90 -12.39 -5.04
N THR A 53 -28.40 -11.78 -3.97
CA THR A 53 -27.64 -11.52 -2.75
C THR A 53 -27.13 -12.81 -2.13
N GLN A 54 -27.96 -13.85 -2.05
CA GLN A 54 -27.53 -15.13 -1.51
C GLN A 54 -26.33 -15.73 -2.27
N ARG A 55 -26.33 -15.65 -3.61
CA ARG A 55 -25.23 -16.15 -4.45
C ARG A 55 -23.93 -15.38 -4.28
N GLU A 56 -23.99 -14.10 -3.88
CA GLU A 56 -22.78 -13.32 -3.58
C GLU A 56 -22.04 -13.88 -2.34
N PHE A 57 -22.78 -14.54 -1.45
CA PHE A 57 -22.27 -15.21 -0.24
C PHE A 57 -22.04 -16.72 -0.45
N ASP A 58 -22.10 -17.26 -1.67
CA ASP A 58 -21.81 -18.68 -1.88
C ASP A 58 -20.36 -19.01 -1.47
N VAL A 59 -20.16 -20.11 -0.75
CA VAL A 59 -18.84 -20.68 -0.45
C VAL A 59 -18.81 -22.13 -0.92
N LEU A 60 -17.89 -22.45 -1.82
CA LEU A 60 -17.77 -23.83 -2.30
C LEU A 60 -17.01 -24.71 -1.30
N PRO A 61 -17.44 -25.96 -1.07
CA PRO A 61 -16.85 -26.84 -0.06
C PRO A 61 -15.34 -27.08 -0.20
N ALA A 62 -14.76 -26.91 -1.39
CA ALA A 62 -13.33 -27.11 -1.62
C ALA A 62 -12.45 -25.98 -1.06
N LEU A 63 -13.01 -24.77 -0.83
CA LEU A 63 -12.26 -23.64 -0.27
C LEU A 63 -12.01 -23.81 1.24
N ILE A 64 -13.02 -24.32 1.96
CA ILE A 64 -13.01 -24.45 3.43
C ILE A 64 -11.84 -25.29 3.96
N PRO A 65 -11.60 -26.54 3.50
CA PRO A 65 -10.49 -27.35 4.02
C PRO A 65 -9.13 -26.74 3.69
N ARG A 66 -8.98 -26.08 2.54
CA ARG A 66 -7.74 -25.37 2.15
C ARG A 66 -7.45 -24.20 3.09
N PHE A 67 -8.47 -23.42 3.41
CA PHE A 67 -8.34 -22.31 4.35
C PHE A 67 -8.02 -22.82 5.75
N ASN A 68 -8.74 -23.83 6.25
CA ASN A 68 -8.51 -24.37 7.58
C ASN A 68 -7.12 -25.00 7.71
N ALA A 69 -6.67 -25.74 6.70
CA ALA A 69 -5.31 -26.29 6.68
C ALA A 69 -4.24 -25.20 6.75
N TRP A 70 -4.44 -24.07 6.06
CA TRP A 70 -3.54 -22.92 6.17
C TRP A 70 -3.61 -22.25 7.55
N LEU A 71 -4.82 -22.10 8.10
CA LEU A 71 -5.03 -21.54 9.43
C LEU A 71 -4.29 -22.36 10.50
N ASP A 72 -4.28 -23.68 10.38
CA ASP A 72 -3.54 -24.58 11.28
C ASP A 72 -2.01 -24.37 11.21
N THR A 73 -1.50 -23.78 10.13
CA THR A 73 -0.08 -23.41 10.03
C THR A 73 0.25 -22.06 10.68
N CYS A 74 -0.78 -21.27 11.01
CA CYS A 74 -0.60 -19.96 11.63
C CYS A 74 -0.41 -20.15 13.14
N ALA A 75 0.82 -19.98 13.63
CA ALA A 75 1.06 -19.89 15.06
C ALA A 75 0.36 -18.64 15.62
N GLY A 76 -0.27 -18.75 16.80
CA GLY A 76 -0.75 -17.58 17.53
C GLY A 76 0.43 -16.75 18.05
N GLY A 77 0.26 -15.42 18.09
CA GLY A 77 1.31 -14.51 18.55
C GLY A 77 1.04 -13.06 18.16
N PRO A 78 2.00 -12.15 18.42
CA PRO A 78 1.96 -10.77 17.94
C PRO A 78 1.84 -10.72 16.40
N LEU A 79 1.18 -9.68 15.88
CA LEU A 79 0.90 -9.52 14.46
C LEU A 79 2.17 -9.60 13.60
N GLU A 80 3.26 -9.00 14.07
CA GLU A 80 4.55 -8.96 13.40
C GLU A 80 5.14 -10.36 13.21
N GLU A 81 5.04 -11.22 14.23
CA GLU A 81 5.56 -12.59 14.18
C GLU A 81 4.71 -13.47 13.27
N VAL A 82 3.39 -13.36 13.38
CA VAL A 82 2.45 -14.06 12.49
C VAL A 82 2.71 -13.65 11.05
N MET A 83 2.76 -12.35 10.76
CA MET A 83 3.02 -11.86 9.40
C MET A 83 4.40 -12.26 8.87
N ALA A 84 5.44 -12.25 9.71
CA ALA A 84 6.77 -12.74 9.32
C ALA A 84 6.70 -14.23 8.95
N SER A 85 6.10 -15.09 9.78
CA SER A 85 5.97 -16.53 9.50
C SER A 85 5.20 -16.82 8.20
N GLN A 86 4.13 -16.06 7.93
CA GLN A 86 3.35 -16.21 6.69
C GLN A 86 4.13 -15.69 5.48
N THR A 87 4.96 -14.66 5.66
CA THR A 87 5.88 -14.17 4.62
C THR A 87 6.96 -15.21 4.32
N GLU A 88 7.47 -15.91 5.32
CA GLU A 88 8.41 -17.03 5.16
C GLU A 88 7.77 -18.21 4.39
N GLN A 89 6.52 -18.57 4.71
CA GLN A 89 5.78 -19.65 4.04
C GLN A 89 5.48 -19.34 2.57
N ILE A 90 4.98 -18.14 2.25
CA ILE A 90 4.78 -17.74 0.84
C ILE A 90 6.12 -17.60 0.10
N THR A 91 7.21 -17.25 0.80
CA THR A 91 8.55 -17.24 0.20
C THR A 91 8.98 -18.65 -0.19
N ALA A 92 8.70 -19.67 0.63
CA ALA A 92 8.93 -21.07 0.27
C ALA A 92 8.13 -21.49 -0.98
N TRP A 93 6.85 -21.08 -1.07
CA TRP A 93 6.03 -21.29 -2.25
C TRP A 93 6.68 -20.67 -3.49
N ARG A 94 7.10 -19.40 -3.40
CA ARG A 94 7.74 -18.66 -4.51
C ARG A 94 9.09 -19.25 -4.91
N ILE A 95 9.94 -19.68 -3.98
CA ILE A 95 11.21 -20.37 -4.31
C ILE A 95 10.93 -21.55 -5.23
N ARG A 96 9.99 -22.40 -4.85
CA ARG A 96 9.70 -23.59 -5.64
C ARG A 96 8.92 -23.30 -6.91
N ARG A 97 7.98 -22.34 -6.93
CA ARG A 97 7.15 -22.04 -8.10
C ARG A 97 7.82 -21.10 -9.09
N PHE A 98 8.46 -20.03 -8.61
CA PHE A 98 9.07 -18.98 -9.43
C PHE A 98 10.54 -19.23 -9.75
N ALA A 99 11.34 -19.76 -8.81
CA ALA A 99 12.78 -19.92 -9.03
C ALA A 99 13.18 -21.26 -9.68
N SER A 100 12.30 -22.27 -9.69
CA SER A 100 12.55 -23.55 -10.37
C SER A 100 12.82 -23.38 -11.86
N GLU A 101 13.64 -24.29 -12.42
CA GLU A 101 13.96 -24.29 -13.84
C GLU A 101 12.70 -24.42 -14.72
N PRO A 102 12.69 -23.74 -15.89
CA PRO A 102 11.60 -23.88 -16.86
C PRO A 102 11.38 -25.36 -17.23
N GLY A 103 10.12 -25.81 -17.18
CA GLY A 103 9.75 -27.20 -17.46
C GLY A 103 9.82 -28.15 -16.26
N SER A 104 10.35 -27.72 -15.10
CA SER A 104 10.16 -28.47 -13.85
C SER A 104 8.67 -28.60 -13.54
N GLN A 105 8.22 -29.79 -13.11
CA GLN A 105 6.83 -30.01 -12.65
C GLN A 105 6.38 -29.02 -11.58
N HIS A 106 7.33 -28.44 -10.83
CA HIS A 106 7.04 -27.48 -9.80
C HIS A 106 6.99 -26.01 -10.28
N SER A 107 7.49 -25.72 -11.48
CA SER A 107 7.48 -24.37 -12.04
C SER A 107 6.06 -23.86 -12.21
N TYR A 108 5.85 -22.56 -11.96
CA TYR A 108 4.57 -21.88 -12.18
C TYR A 108 4.02 -22.11 -13.60
N THR A 109 4.89 -22.22 -14.61
CA THR A 109 4.52 -22.48 -16.00
C THR A 109 3.84 -23.84 -16.23
N GLN A 110 4.07 -24.80 -15.34
CA GLN A 110 3.47 -26.14 -15.40
C GLN A 110 2.20 -26.25 -14.53
N GLN A 111 1.81 -25.18 -13.83
CA GLN A 111 0.65 -25.19 -12.95
C GLN A 111 -0.64 -24.81 -13.68
N ARG A 112 -1.76 -25.33 -13.18
CA ARG A 112 -3.08 -25.08 -13.76
C ARG A 112 -3.45 -23.59 -13.75
N PHE A 113 -3.17 -22.87 -12.67
CA PHE A 113 -3.50 -21.45 -12.57
C PHE A 113 -2.89 -20.63 -13.73
N TYR A 114 -1.67 -20.97 -14.17
CA TYR A 114 -1.01 -20.30 -15.28
C TYR A 114 -1.65 -20.65 -16.62
N ALA A 115 -1.99 -21.92 -16.84
CA ALA A 115 -2.65 -22.38 -18.06
C ALA A 115 -4.10 -21.89 -18.18
N ASP A 116 -4.83 -21.82 -17.07
CA ASP A 116 -6.24 -21.45 -17.04
C ASP A 116 -6.45 -19.93 -17.19
N ALA A 117 -5.47 -19.11 -16.80
CA ALA A 117 -5.47 -17.67 -17.09
C ALA A 117 -5.70 -17.37 -18.58
N ALA A 118 -4.95 -18.06 -19.46
CA ALA A 118 -5.12 -17.91 -20.91
C ALA A 118 -6.50 -18.38 -21.39
N LYS A 119 -6.98 -19.52 -20.90
CA LYS A 119 -8.28 -20.10 -21.30
C LYS A 119 -9.46 -19.21 -20.91
N ASN A 120 -9.34 -18.48 -19.80
CA ASN A 120 -10.42 -17.67 -19.25
C ASN A 120 -10.40 -16.22 -19.74
N GLY A 121 -9.69 -15.93 -20.85
CA GLY A 121 -9.61 -14.59 -21.42
C GLY A 121 -8.93 -13.57 -20.50
N ARG A 122 -8.08 -14.03 -19.57
CA ARG A 122 -7.32 -13.14 -18.67
C ARG A 122 -6.03 -12.61 -19.30
N ASN A 123 -5.85 -12.83 -20.60
CA ASN A 123 -4.71 -12.39 -21.39
C ASN A 123 -5.11 -11.54 -22.62
N ASP A 124 -6.38 -11.11 -22.71
CA ASP A 124 -6.89 -10.36 -23.86
C ASP A 124 -6.11 -9.06 -24.14
N HIS A 125 -5.42 -8.51 -23.13
CA HIS A 125 -4.69 -7.24 -23.20
C HIS A 125 -3.16 -7.43 -23.17
N GLU A 126 -2.65 -8.61 -23.50
CA GLU A 126 -1.19 -8.83 -23.58
C GLU A 126 -0.53 -7.97 -24.67
N ALA A 127 -1.15 -7.88 -25.85
CA ALA A 127 -0.65 -7.04 -26.92
C ALA A 127 -0.86 -5.55 -26.59
N ALA A 128 0.19 -4.73 -26.77
CA ALA A 128 0.14 -3.30 -26.45
C ALA A 128 -1.00 -2.56 -27.17
N ALA A 129 -1.30 -2.94 -28.42
CA ALA A 129 -2.42 -2.38 -29.18
C ALA A 129 -3.80 -2.75 -28.59
N ALA A 130 -4.00 -4.02 -28.21
CA ALA A 130 -5.25 -4.48 -27.59
C ALA A 130 -5.48 -3.80 -26.23
N ARG A 131 -4.42 -3.70 -25.42
CA ARG A 131 -4.43 -2.95 -24.16
C ARG A 131 -4.80 -1.49 -24.36
N LYS A 132 -4.17 -0.82 -25.32
CA LYS A 132 -4.45 0.59 -25.63
C LYS A 132 -5.89 0.79 -26.07
N ALA A 133 -6.39 -0.05 -26.98
CA ALA A 133 -7.77 0.02 -27.46
C ALA A 133 -8.79 -0.20 -26.33
N ALA A 134 -8.52 -1.13 -25.42
CA ALA A 134 -9.39 -1.40 -24.28
C ALA A 134 -9.39 -0.23 -23.26
N GLN A 135 -8.24 0.39 -23.02
CA GLN A 135 -8.12 1.61 -22.21
C GLN A 135 -8.89 2.78 -22.85
N GLU A 136 -8.67 3.05 -24.14
CA GLU A 136 -9.34 4.12 -24.88
C GLU A 136 -10.87 3.95 -24.87
N LYS A 137 -11.36 2.71 -25.04
CA LYS A 137 -12.79 2.39 -24.92
C LYS A 137 -13.33 2.71 -23.53
N ARG A 138 -12.64 2.25 -22.48
CA ARG A 138 -13.04 2.52 -21.08
C ARG A 138 -13.07 4.03 -20.81
N ASP A 139 -12.08 4.78 -21.27
CA ASP A 139 -12.01 6.22 -21.03
C ASP A 139 -13.11 6.98 -21.80
N ALA A 140 -13.47 6.51 -23.00
CA ALA A 140 -14.63 7.03 -23.72
C ALA A 140 -15.94 6.78 -22.97
N ASP A 141 -16.13 5.57 -22.44
CA ASP A 141 -17.30 5.21 -21.63
C ASP A 141 -17.35 6.02 -20.32
N GLU A 142 -16.22 6.23 -19.64
CA GLU A 142 -16.16 7.07 -18.43
C GLU A 142 -16.51 8.52 -18.75
N LYS A 143 -16.07 9.04 -19.89
CA LYS A 143 -16.44 10.39 -20.36
C LYS A 143 -17.94 10.49 -20.61
N GLN A 144 -18.59 9.44 -21.11
CA GLN A 144 -20.05 9.41 -21.25
C GLN A 144 -20.75 9.43 -19.88
N ILE A 145 -20.28 8.64 -18.91
CA ILE A 145 -20.80 8.64 -17.54
C ILE A 145 -20.65 10.02 -16.89
N LYS A 146 -19.48 10.66 -17.00
CA LYS A 146 -19.24 12.02 -16.48
C LYS A 146 -20.20 13.04 -17.10
N LYS A 147 -20.43 12.98 -18.42
CA LYS A 147 -21.42 13.83 -19.10
C LYS A 147 -22.84 13.58 -18.60
N ALA A 148 -23.22 12.32 -18.40
CA ALA A 148 -24.54 11.96 -17.88
C ALA A 148 -24.75 12.49 -16.45
N ARG A 149 -23.74 12.36 -15.58
CA ARG A 149 -23.74 12.95 -14.23
C ARG A 149 -23.89 14.46 -14.26
N GLN A 150 -23.12 15.15 -15.10
CA GLN A 150 -23.22 16.59 -15.23
C GLN A 150 -24.62 17.01 -15.69
N LYS A 151 -25.17 16.35 -16.73
CA LYS A 151 -26.52 16.64 -17.22
C LYS A 151 -27.60 16.40 -16.15
N ALA A 152 -27.45 15.36 -15.34
CA ALA A 152 -28.36 15.08 -14.23
C ALA A 152 -28.26 16.17 -13.13
N ALA A 153 -27.05 16.58 -12.78
CA ALA A 153 -26.79 17.66 -11.83
C ALA A 153 -27.35 19.01 -12.33
N ASP A 154 -27.10 19.37 -13.58
CA ASP A 154 -27.61 20.61 -14.19
C ASP A 154 -29.15 20.62 -14.22
N LYS A 155 -29.77 19.47 -14.54
CA LYS A 155 -31.23 19.33 -14.52
C LYS A 155 -31.80 19.50 -13.11
N ALA A 156 -31.16 18.90 -12.10
CA ALA A 156 -31.56 19.04 -10.71
C ALA A 156 -31.40 20.49 -10.21
N ALA A 157 -30.27 21.14 -10.52
CA ALA A 157 -30.01 22.53 -10.17
C ALA A 157 -31.04 23.49 -10.82
N LYS A 158 -31.38 23.26 -12.09
CA LYS A 158 -32.39 24.06 -12.78
C LYS A 158 -33.79 23.90 -12.16
N ALA A 159 -34.21 22.66 -11.87
CA ALA A 159 -35.51 22.41 -11.24
C ALA A 159 -35.61 23.01 -9.83
N LEU A 160 -34.50 23.02 -9.07
CA LEU A 160 -34.43 23.70 -7.77
C LEU A 160 -34.54 25.23 -7.92
N ALA A 161 -33.87 25.81 -8.92
CA ALA A 161 -33.95 27.24 -9.21
C ALA A 161 -35.36 27.69 -9.66
N GLU A 162 -36.13 26.78 -10.28
CA GLU A 162 -37.52 26.99 -10.68
C GLU A 162 -38.54 26.75 -9.53
N GLY A 163 -38.06 26.54 -8.30
CA GLY A 163 -38.90 26.39 -7.10
C GLY A 163 -39.46 24.98 -6.88
N GLY A 164 -39.00 23.98 -7.63
CA GLY A 164 -39.39 22.58 -7.45
C GLY A 164 -38.57 21.87 -6.36
N THR A 165 -39.16 20.87 -5.73
CA THR A 165 -38.43 19.88 -4.91
C THR A 165 -37.80 18.83 -5.83
N THR A 166 -36.50 18.58 -5.71
CA THR A 166 -35.81 17.52 -6.47
C THR A 166 -35.36 16.40 -5.55
N THR A 167 -35.69 15.17 -5.91
CA THR A 167 -35.00 13.99 -5.37
C THR A 167 -33.60 13.97 -6.00
N PRO A 168 -32.52 13.78 -5.22
CA PRO A 168 -31.19 13.59 -5.78
C PRO A 168 -31.25 12.48 -6.84
N PRO A 169 -30.67 12.68 -8.05
CA PRO A 169 -30.61 11.62 -9.03
C PRO A 169 -29.84 10.43 -8.44
N ASP A 170 -30.28 9.21 -8.76
CA ASP A 170 -29.55 8.01 -8.34
C ASP A 170 -28.07 8.13 -8.73
N PRO A 171 -27.15 7.81 -7.83
CA PRO A 171 -25.74 7.93 -8.10
C PRO A 171 -25.36 7.00 -9.26
N ILE A 172 -25.08 7.59 -10.42
CA ILE A 172 -24.52 6.85 -11.56
C ILE A 172 -23.12 6.42 -11.14
N SER A 173 -22.89 5.14 -10.88
CA SER A 173 -21.59 4.64 -10.44
C SER A 173 -20.49 4.91 -11.48
N GLY A 174 -19.27 5.14 -11.00
CA GLY A 174 -18.12 5.42 -11.87
C GLY A 174 -17.65 4.15 -12.54
N MET A 175 -16.90 4.27 -13.63
CA MET A 175 -16.17 3.12 -14.13
C MET A 175 -15.05 2.76 -13.17
N ARG A 176 -14.87 1.45 -12.93
CA ARG A 176 -13.68 0.91 -12.30
C ARG A 176 -12.42 1.42 -13.01
N VAL A 177 -11.32 1.53 -12.26
CA VAL A 177 -10.01 1.80 -12.84
C VAL A 177 -9.72 0.73 -13.90
N PHE A 178 -9.13 1.13 -15.02
CA PHE A 178 -8.80 0.17 -16.06
C PHE A 178 -7.74 -0.81 -15.55
N GLU A 179 -8.07 -2.09 -15.65
CA GLU A 179 -7.21 -3.19 -15.25
C GLU A 179 -6.90 -4.05 -16.48
N PRO A 180 -5.65 -4.09 -16.95
CA PRO A 180 -5.31 -4.87 -18.12
C PRO A 180 -5.37 -6.37 -17.82
N LYS A 181 -6.07 -7.13 -18.67
CA LYS A 181 -6.08 -8.60 -18.64
C LYS A 181 -4.77 -9.14 -19.23
N MET A 182 -3.77 -9.37 -18.38
CA MET A 182 -2.45 -9.82 -18.79
C MET A 182 -1.79 -10.72 -17.74
N ASP A 183 -2.59 -11.60 -17.15
CA ASP A 183 -2.20 -12.40 -15.99
C ASP A 183 -0.91 -13.22 -16.28
N GLN A 184 -0.76 -13.85 -17.45
CA GLN A 184 0.45 -14.64 -17.76
C GLN A 184 1.72 -13.78 -17.85
N ILE A 185 1.63 -12.57 -18.42
CA ILE A 185 2.76 -11.63 -18.42
C ILE A 185 3.09 -11.22 -16.99
N GLN A 186 2.08 -10.86 -16.19
CA GLN A 186 2.28 -10.46 -14.79
C GLN A 186 2.98 -11.57 -13.98
N TRP A 187 2.57 -12.83 -14.13
CA TRP A 187 3.23 -13.97 -13.50
C TRP A 187 4.68 -14.15 -13.95
N ARG A 188 4.96 -14.01 -15.24
CA ARG A 188 6.33 -14.14 -15.77
C ARG A 188 7.26 -13.07 -15.22
N GLU A 189 6.81 -11.82 -15.20
CA GLU A 189 7.63 -10.70 -14.71
C GLU A 189 7.82 -10.80 -13.19
N ALA A 190 6.78 -11.18 -12.45
CA ALA A 190 6.87 -11.48 -11.02
C ALA A 190 7.87 -12.59 -10.71
N ALA A 191 7.80 -13.71 -11.45
CA ALA A 191 8.72 -14.82 -11.27
C ALA A 191 10.17 -14.43 -11.63
N ALA A 192 10.36 -13.67 -12.71
CA ALA A 192 11.67 -13.18 -13.12
C ALA A 192 12.28 -12.21 -12.09
N GLU A 193 11.47 -11.31 -11.53
CA GLU A 193 11.88 -10.44 -10.43
C GLU A 193 12.27 -11.26 -9.19
N PHE A 194 11.38 -12.15 -8.73
CA PHE A 194 11.65 -12.99 -7.56
C PHE A 194 12.92 -13.82 -7.72
N LYS A 195 13.09 -14.50 -8.87
CA LYS A 195 14.26 -15.34 -9.13
C LYS A 195 15.55 -14.48 -9.14
N SER A 196 15.50 -13.30 -9.75
CA SER A 196 16.63 -12.37 -9.77
C SER A 196 17.05 -11.90 -8.36
N ASP A 197 16.08 -11.57 -7.52
CA ASP A 197 16.32 -11.16 -6.13
C ASP A 197 16.86 -12.36 -5.31
N TYR A 198 16.24 -13.53 -5.45
CA TYR A 198 16.62 -14.78 -4.75
C TYR A 198 18.06 -15.25 -5.07
N GLU A 199 18.47 -15.16 -6.35
CA GLU A 199 19.81 -15.53 -6.81
C GLU A 199 20.87 -14.47 -6.44
N GLY A 200 20.50 -13.41 -5.72
CA GLY A 200 21.39 -12.35 -5.27
C GLY A 200 21.95 -11.48 -6.41
N ARG A 201 21.38 -11.58 -7.63
CA ARG A 201 21.82 -10.80 -8.79
C ARG A 201 21.46 -9.32 -8.67
N ILE A 202 20.40 -9.03 -7.94
CA ILE A 202 19.93 -7.68 -7.62
C ILE A 202 19.56 -7.69 -6.14
N LEU A 203 20.57 -7.78 -5.25
CA LEU A 203 20.39 -7.01 -4.03
C LEU A 203 20.26 -5.58 -4.55
N ARG A 204 19.10 -4.94 -4.34
CA ARG A 204 18.88 -3.52 -4.66
C ARG A 204 19.81 -2.71 -3.75
N GLN A 205 21.11 -2.84 -3.96
CA GLN A 205 22.14 -2.22 -3.17
C GLN A 205 21.97 -0.74 -3.40
N GLN A 206 21.56 -0.03 -2.35
CA GLN A 206 21.53 1.43 -2.29
C GLN A 206 22.96 2.02 -2.33
N HIS A 207 23.84 1.50 -3.19
CA HIS A 207 25.16 2.06 -3.46
C HIS A 207 25.08 3.27 -4.41
N SER A 208 23.95 3.47 -5.09
CA SER A 208 23.66 4.67 -5.86
C SER A 208 22.82 5.63 -5.03
N ALA A 209 23.14 6.92 -5.14
CA ALA A 209 22.37 8.02 -4.57
C ALA A 209 20.87 7.81 -4.89
N ALA A 210 20.10 7.51 -3.86
CA ALA A 210 18.65 7.44 -3.94
C ALA A 210 18.13 8.86 -4.16
N GLN A 211 17.75 9.20 -5.40
CA GLN A 211 17.18 10.50 -5.74
C GLN A 211 15.65 10.38 -5.74
N ILE A 212 15.02 11.04 -4.77
CA ILE A 212 13.57 11.24 -4.76
C ILE A 212 13.34 12.62 -5.37
N LEU A 213 12.73 12.64 -6.56
CA LEU A 213 12.30 13.86 -7.20
C LEU A 213 10.92 14.25 -6.66
N ILE A 214 10.83 15.41 -6.00
CA ILE A 214 9.59 15.93 -5.44
C ILE A 214 9.15 17.12 -6.31
N ASP A 215 8.70 16.83 -7.54
CA ASP A 215 8.31 17.82 -8.56
C ASP A 215 7.06 18.63 -8.18
N THR A 216 6.14 17.98 -7.46
CA THR A 216 4.91 18.57 -6.95
C THR A 216 4.75 18.06 -5.53
N LEU A 217 4.96 18.92 -4.54
CA LEU A 217 4.85 18.54 -3.13
C LEU A 217 3.44 18.03 -2.86
N PRO A 218 3.25 16.70 -2.74
CA PRO A 218 1.93 16.21 -2.46
C PRO A 218 1.61 16.58 -1.00
N ALA A 219 0.33 16.77 -0.68
CA ALA A 219 -0.10 16.91 0.71
C ALA A 219 0.24 15.65 1.56
N SER A 220 0.72 14.58 0.95
CA SER A 220 1.03 13.28 1.56
C SER A 220 2.42 13.23 2.20
N THR A 221 2.51 12.49 3.30
CA THR A 221 3.76 12.14 3.97
C THR A 221 4.64 11.22 3.11
N ILE A 222 5.93 11.52 3.02
CA ILE A 222 6.96 10.68 2.40
C ILE A 222 7.92 10.23 3.50
N LEU A 223 8.12 8.91 3.62
CA LEU A 223 8.98 8.29 4.61
C LEU A 223 10.07 7.46 3.93
N LEU A 224 11.25 7.44 4.54
CA LEU A 224 12.36 6.58 4.19
C LEU A 224 12.38 5.36 5.11
N ILE A 225 12.61 4.19 4.52
CA ILE A 225 12.80 2.92 5.23
C ILE A 225 14.28 2.75 5.53
N ASN A 226 14.62 2.23 6.71
CA ASN A 226 16.01 1.95 7.06
C ASN A 226 16.60 0.84 6.17
N GLY A 227 17.73 1.14 5.52
CA GLY A 227 18.44 0.23 4.63
C GLY A 227 19.18 -0.90 5.37
N ASP A 228 19.54 -0.72 6.64
CA ASP A 228 20.30 -1.71 7.42
C ASP A 228 19.49 -2.98 7.70
N ASP A 229 18.16 -2.87 7.77
CA ASP A 229 17.26 -4.00 7.99
C ASP A 229 17.03 -4.82 6.71
N GLU A 230 17.38 -4.29 5.53
CA GLU A 230 17.07 -4.95 4.26
C GLU A 230 17.86 -6.24 4.04
N VAL A 231 19.15 -6.24 4.38
CA VAL A 231 20.01 -7.42 4.24
C VAL A 231 19.64 -8.49 5.26
N ALA A 232 19.32 -8.07 6.50
CA ALA A 232 18.88 -8.98 7.55
C ALA A 232 17.54 -9.64 7.19
N GLU A 233 16.55 -8.87 6.74
CA GLU A 233 15.26 -9.40 6.28
C GLU A 233 15.41 -10.30 5.06
N PHE A 234 16.24 -9.91 4.08
CA PHE A 234 16.52 -10.73 2.92
C PHE A 234 17.08 -12.10 3.32
N ASN A 235 18.14 -12.09 4.14
CA ASN A 235 18.78 -13.31 4.59
C ASN A 235 17.81 -14.20 5.38
N ARG A 236 17.03 -13.60 6.30
CA ARG A 236 16.02 -14.33 7.07
C ARG A 236 15.00 -15.00 6.17
N LEU A 237 14.36 -14.24 5.27
CA LEU A 237 13.31 -14.75 4.39
C LEU A 237 13.86 -15.80 3.41
N LYS A 238 15.08 -15.61 2.90
CA LYS A 238 15.75 -16.59 2.05
C LYS A 238 16.01 -17.90 2.80
N THR A 239 16.63 -17.84 3.97
CA THR A 239 16.93 -19.03 4.78
C THR A 239 15.65 -19.76 5.22
N ALA A 240 14.67 -19.02 5.75
CA ALA A 240 13.40 -19.61 6.18
C ALA A 240 12.60 -20.17 5.01
N GLY A 241 12.57 -19.47 3.88
CA GLY A 241 11.94 -19.92 2.65
C GLY A 241 12.56 -21.22 2.14
N GLU A 242 13.89 -21.29 2.02
CA GLU A 242 14.63 -22.48 1.58
C GLU A 242 14.35 -23.69 2.48
N ALA A 243 14.36 -23.49 3.80
CA ALA A 243 14.01 -24.54 4.77
C ALA A 243 12.54 -24.97 4.64
N GLY A 244 11.62 -24.00 4.44
CA GLY A 244 10.18 -24.22 4.33
C GLY A 244 9.76 -24.95 3.06
N VAL A 245 10.57 -24.94 1.99
CA VAL A 245 10.23 -25.61 0.73
C VAL A 245 9.95 -27.10 0.95
N LYS A 246 10.76 -27.80 1.74
CA LYS A 246 10.57 -29.24 1.97
C LYS A 246 9.24 -29.53 2.67
N THR A 247 8.90 -28.71 3.66
CA THR A 247 7.67 -28.86 4.45
C THR A 247 6.45 -28.52 3.60
N LEU A 248 6.41 -27.35 2.96
CA LEU A 248 5.25 -26.87 2.21
C LEU A 248 4.91 -27.77 0.99
N PHE A 249 5.91 -28.42 0.39
CA PHE A 249 5.71 -29.33 -0.75
C PHE A 249 5.61 -30.80 -0.35
N SER A 250 5.44 -31.09 0.94
CA SER A 250 5.14 -32.44 1.43
C SER A 250 3.68 -32.81 1.17
N PRO A 251 3.34 -34.13 1.10
CA PRO A 251 1.95 -34.57 0.96
C PRO A 251 1.03 -34.06 2.07
N ASP A 252 1.54 -33.90 3.30
CA ASP A 252 0.77 -33.44 4.45
C ASP A 252 0.32 -31.98 4.32
N MET A 253 0.98 -31.19 3.48
CA MET A 253 0.69 -29.78 3.22
C MET A 253 -0.07 -29.56 1.90
N ALA A 254 -0.67 -30.62 1.32
CA ALA A 254 -1.30 -30.55 0.00
C ALA A 254 -2.42 -29.51 -0.09
N ASP A 255 -3.25 -29.37 0.96
CA ASP A 255 -4.33 -28.38 0.98
C ASP A 255 -3.81 -26.94 1.13
N VAL A 256 -2.75 -26.74 1.91
CA VAL A 256 -2.06 -25.45 2.04
C VAL A 256 -1.42 -25.05 0.71
N LEU A 257 -0.75 -25.99 0.05
CA LEU A 257 -0.16 -25.76 -1.28
C LEU A 257 -1.25 -25.44 -2.31
N ALA A 258 -2.38 -26.14 -2.27
CA ALA A 258 -3.52 -25.88 -3.13
C ALA A 258 -4.18 -24.52 -2.83
N LEU A 259 -4.12 -24.03 -1.59
CA LEU A 259 -4.53 -22.67 -1.23
C LEU A 259 -3.66 -21.64 -1.97
N TYR A 260 -2.34 -21.74 -1.84
CA TYR A 260 -1.41 -20.82 -2.51
C TYR A 260 -1.55 -20.86 -4.04
N ASP A 261 -1.64 -22.06 -4.63
CA ASP A 261 -1.70 -22.21 -6.08
C ASP A 261 -2.99 -21.64 -6.68
N ASN A 262 -4.12 -21.69 -5.96
CA ASN A 262 -5.43 -21.48 -6.57
C ASN A 262 -6.27 -20.34 -5.96
N HIS A 263 -5.85 -19.78 -4.83
CA HIS A 263 -6.65 -18.81 -4.06
C HIS A 263 -5.87 -17.55 -3.67
N ILE A 264 -4.56 -17.67 -3.43
CA ILE A 264 -3.70 -16.53 -3.10
C ILE A 264 -3.31 -15.80 -4.38
N HIS A 265 -3.65 -14.50 -4.43
CA HIS A 265 -3.27 -13.64 -5.53
C HIS A 265 -1.91 -12.99 -5.26
N ASP A 266 -1.12 -12.76 -6.30
CA ASP A 266 0.11 -11.98 -6.20
C ASP A 266 -0.17 -10.50 -6.56
N SER A 267 -0.44 -9.70 -5.53
CA SER A 267 -0.75 -8.27 -5.69
C SER A 267 0.44 -7.46 -6.26
N ARG A 268 1.68 -7.94 -6.09
CA ARG A 268 2.88 -7.29 -6.64
C ARG A 268 2.92 -7.45 -8.15
N ALA A 269 2.64 -8.65 -8.64
CA ALA A 269 2.48 -8.92 -10.07
C ALA A 269 1.34 -8.08 -10.68
N TRP A 270 0.21 -8.01 -9.97
CA TRP A 270 -1.04 -7.42 -10.46
C TRP A 270 -1.00 -5.87 -10.54
N PHE A 271 -0.69 -5.19 -9.43
CA PHE A 271 -0.80 -3.73 -9.34
C PHE A 271 0.44 -3.00 -9.85
N MET A 272 1.63 -3.50 -9.53
CA MET A 272 2.86 -2.72 -9.73
C MET A 272 3.33 -2.75 -11.17
N TYR A 273 3.27 -3.91 -11.84
CA TYR A 273 3.73 -4.02 -13.22
C TYR A 273 2.85 -3.22 -14.20
N SER A 274 1.53 -3.28 -14.04
CA SER A 274 0.58 -2.56 -14.90
C SER A 274 0.67 -1.04 -14.75
N SER A 275 0.91 -0.57 -13.52
CA SER A 275 0.94 0.87 -13.20
C SER A 275 2.30 1.51 -13.49
N LEU A 276 3.41 0.81 -13.23
CA LEU A 276 4.76 1.38 -13.36
C LEU A 276 5.44 1.03 -14.69
N GLY A 277 4.89 0.06 -15.45
CA GLY A 277 5.52 -0.46 -16.67
C GLY A 277 6.95 -1.02 -16.46
N SER A 278 7.37 -1.16 -15.20
CA SER A 278 8.75 -1.42 -14.78
C SER A 278 8.77 -2.01 -13.36
N ARG A 279 9.95 -2.42 -12.90
CA ARG A 279 10.18 -2.97 -11.56
C ARG A 279 10.13 -1.85 -10.52
N GLU A 280 9.49 -2.10 -9.38
CA GLU A 280 9.54 -1.17 -8.26
C GLU A 280 11.00 -1.02 -7.77
N MET A 281 11.48 0.23 -7.71
CA MET A 281 12.88 0.52 -7.40
C MET A 281 13.22 0.31 -5.92
N TRP A 282 12.24 0.45 -5.02
CA TRP A 282 12.49 0.66 -3.58
C TRP A 282 12.08 -0.50 -2.67
N SER A 283 11.40 -1.51 -3.18
CA SER A 283 10.94 -2.68 -2.42
C SER A 283 10.90 -3.91 -3.30
N GLY A 284 10.82 -5.11 -2.71
CA GLY A 284 10.92 -6.41 -3.36
C GLY A 284 10.14 -7.50 -2.63
N TYR A 285 10.21 -8.74 -3.12
CA TYR A 285 9.58 -9.89 -2.46
C TYR A 285 10.25 -10.28 -1.12
N PHE A 286 11.51 -9.92 -0.94
CA PHE A 286 12.31 -10.25 0.24
C PHE A 286 12.29 -9.14 1.29
N ARG A 287 11.09 -8.65 1.62
CA ARG A 287 10.87 -7.71 2.72
C ARG A 287 9.54 -8.02 3.41
N ASN A 288 9.52 -7.84 4.73
CA ASN A 288 8.27 -7.89 5.48
C ASN A 288 7.41 -6.66 5.17
N ARG A 289 6.09 -6.80 5.28
CA ARG A 289 5.16 -5.68 5.09
C ARG A 289 5.34 -4.65 6.21
N MET A 290 5.22 -3.37 5.85
CA MET A 290 5.12 -2.26 6.82
C MET A 290 3.78 -2.33 7.55
N ILE A 291 3.83 -2.29 8.88
CA ILE A 291 2.68 -2.32 9.78
C ILE A 291 2.73 -1.04 10.61
N TYR A 292 1.57 -0.40 10.74
CA TYR A 292 1.36 0.77 11.58
C TYR A 292 0.37 0.39 12.68
N VAL A 293 0.72 0.69 13.92
CA VAL A 293 -0.12 0.51 15.10
C VAL A 293 -0.15 1.84 15.83
N ASP A 294 -1.21 2.62 15.57
CA ASP A 294 -1.30 4.02 16.00
C ASP A 294 -0.09 4.84 15.53
N THR A 295 0.74 5.35 16.44
CA THR A 295 1.96 6.09 16.10
C THR A 295 3.16 5.20 15.80
N LEU A 296 3.06 3.92 16.16
CA LEU A 296 4.16 2.97 16.09
C LEU A 296 4.22 2.23 14.75
N THR A 297 5.41 1.78 14.39
CA THR A 297 5.69 0.97 13.20
C THR A 297 6.55 -0.23 13.54
N ASN A 298 6.33 -1.34 12.83
CA ASN A 298 7.15 -2.55 12.98
C ASN A 298 8.60 -2.39 12.46
N LYS A 299 8.86 -1.33 11.68
CA LYS A 299 10.20 -0.98 11.20
C LYS A 299 10.49 0.48 11.47
N ALA A 300 11.76 0.80 11.73
CA ALA A 300 12.16 2.17 11.96
C ALA A 300 12.10 2.98 10.65
N LEU A 301 11.50 4.17 10.71
CA LEU A 301 11.30 5.06 9.56
C LEU A 301 11.89 6.44 9.85
N SER A 302 12.28 7.13 8.78
CA SER A 302 12.77 8.52 8.83
C SER A 302 11.89 9.40 7.92
N PRO A 303 11.46 10.58 8.38
CA PRO A 303 10.58 11.43 7.58
C PRO A 303 11.37 12.23 6.52
N VAL A 304 10.89 12.20 5.28
CA VAL A 304 11.43 12.99 4.16
C VAL A 304 10.62 14.26 3.97
N ALA A 305 9.29 14.11 3.88
CA ALA A 305 8.38 15.23 3.73
C ALA A 305 7.06 14.98 4.48
N VAL A 306 6.50 16.02 5.10
CA VAL A 306 5.22 15.99 5.82
C VAL A 306 4.44 17.25 5.46
N ALA A 307 3.14 17.11 5.18
CA ALA A 307 2.24 18.25 4.91
C ALA A 307 2.77 19.22 3.83
N GLY A 308 3.38 18.67 2.77
CA GLY A 308 3.94 19.46 1.67
C GLY A 308 5.22 20.22 2.02
N ARG A 309 5.92 19.86 3.11
CA ARG A 309 7.21 20.44 3.52
C ARG A 309 8.27 19.36 3.63
N VAL A 310 9.47 19.65 3.12
CA VAL A 310 10.65 18.79 3.28
C VAL A 310 11.17 18.97 4.70
N ILE A 311 11.40 17.88 5.40
CA ILE A 311 11.84 17.91 6.81
C ILE A 311 13.31 18.33 6.89
N GLY A 312 13.63 19.18 7.87
CA GLY A 312 15.01 19.58 8.17
C GLY A 312 15.59 20.69 7.28
N VAL A 313 14.78 21.37 6.47
CA VAL A 313 15.21 22.53 5.65
C VAL A 313 14.26 23.72 5.75
N ALA A 314 14.79 24.92 5.56
CA ALA A 314 14.06 26.18 5.76
C ALA A 314 13.09 26.53 4.62
N THR A 315 13.35 26.05 3.39
CA THR A 315 12.79 26.66 2.18
C THR A 315 12.05 25.66 1.31
N LEU A 316 10.91 26.12 0.79
CA LEU A 316 10.17 25.49 -0.30
C LEU A 316 10.32 26.42 -1.52
N VAL A 317 11.23 26.10 -2.43
CA VAL A 317 11.17 26.66 -3.79
C VAL A 317 10.98 25.48 -4.74
N GLY A 318 10.13 25.67 -5.75
CA GLY A 318 9.52 24.61 -6.54
C GLY A 318 10.48 23.47 -6.90
N GLY A 319 10.08 22.25 -6.56
CA GLY A 319 10.85 21.06 -6.90
C GLY A 319 12.12 20.91 -6.06
N VAL A 320 12.21 19.85 -5.25
CA VAL A 320 13.49 19.46 -4.64
C VAL A 320 13.90 18.07 -5.10
N VAL A 321 15.21 17.87 -5.21
CA VAL A 321 15.80 16.54 -5.31
C VAL A 321 16.33 16.17 -3.93
N TYR A 322 15.68 15.22 -3.28
CA TYR A 322 16.10 14.68 -2.02
C TYR A 322 17.02 13.48 -2.28
N THR A 323 18.29 13.62 -1.93
CA THR A 323 19.30 12.58 -2.12
C THR A 323 19.73 12.00 -0.78
N VAL A 324 19.56 10.68 -0.63
CA VAL A 324 20.11 9.94 0.52
C VAL A 324 21.31 9.13 0.06
N ARG A 325 22.40 9.20 0.83
CA ARG A 325 23.61 8.40 0.62
C ARG A 325 23.98 7.69 1.92
N GLN A 326 24.27 6.39 1.86
CA GLN A 326 24.90 5.71 2.99
C GLN A 326 26.36 6.15 3.09
N ARG A 327 26.79 6.69 4.23
CA ARG A 327 28.23 6.83 4.51
C ARG A 327 28.78 5.51 4.98
N ASN A 328 29.75 5.00 4.23
CA ASN A 328 30.51 3.84 4.62
C ASN A 328 31.55 4.27 5.66
N LEU A 329 31.25 4.14 6.95
CA LEU A 329 32.20 4.39 8.05
C LEU A 329 33.24 3.26 8.11
N LYS A 330 34.11 3.18 7.10
CA LYS A 330 35.28 2.28 7.12
C LYS A 330 36.23 2.74 8.23
N GLY A 331 36.12 2.16 9.43
CA GLY A 331 37.10 2.42 10.50
C GLY A 331 36.75 1.95 11.91
N ILE A 332 35.49 1.68 12.25
CA ILE A 332 35.13 1.24 13.62
C ILE A 332 35.04 -0.29 13.65
N ALA A 333 36.21 -0.93 13.61
CA ALA A 333 36.36 -2.33 13.99
C ALA A 333 36.57 -2.37 15.52
N GLY A 334 35.59 -2.89 16.26
CA GLY A 334 35.71 -2.98 17.71
C GLY A 334 34.63 -3.85 18.37
N GLY A 335 34.85 -5.18 18.34
CA GLY A 335 34.61 -6.09 19.46
C GLY A 335 33.18 -6.33 19.99
N LEU A 336 32.80 -7.62 19.98
CA LEU A 336 31.68 -8.28 20.65
C LEU A 336 30.28 -8.10 20.04
N ALA A 337 29.74 -9.24 19.57
CA ALA A 337 28.33 -9.62 19.53
C ALA A 337 27.29 -8.53 19.19
N GLY A 338 26.85 -8.50 17.92
CA GLY A 338 25.45 -8.23 17.59
C GLY A 338 24.94 -6.79 17.56
N THR A 339 25.74 -5.76 17.80
CA THR A 339 25.26 -4.37 17.67
C THR A 339 25.45 -3.81 16.26
N LEU A 340 24.30 -3.47 15.66
CA LEU A 340 24.08 -2.61 14.49
C LEU A 340 25.31 -1.78 14.08
N ALA A 341 25.85 -2.05 12.88
CA ALA A 341 26.71 -1.09 12.23
C ALA A 341 25.87 0.18 12.01
N ILE A 342 26.17 1.25 12.73
CA ILE A 342 25.50 2.54 12.54
C ILE A 342 25.90 3.03 11.13
N THR A 343 25.09 2.76 10.12
CA THR A 343 25.25 3.48 8.85
C THR A 343 24.72 4.89 9.05
N SER A 344 25.60 5.88 9.07
CA SER A 344 25.14 7.27 9.07
C SER A 344 24.67 7.59 7.66
N LEU A 345 23.38 7.91 7.49
CA LEU A 345 22.88 8.44 6.24
C LEU A 345 23.30 9.90 6.09
N GLU A 346 23.81 10.26 4.93
CA GLU A 346 24.02 11.63 4.51
C GLU A 346 22.83 12.08 3.68
N HIS A 347 22.21 13.18 4.11
CA HIS A 347 21.07 13.79 3.46
C HIS A 347 21.54 15.01 2.68
N VAL A 348 21.39 14.96 1.35
CA VAL A 348 21.75 16.05 0.45
C VAL A 348 20.49 16.49 -0.26
N ILE A 349 20.08 17.73 0.00
CA ILE A 349 18.87 18.30 -0.57
C ILE A 349 19.31 19.36 -1.57
N THR A 350 18.86 19.25 -2.82
CA THR A 350 19.19 20.24 -3.86
C THR A 350 17.93 20.83 -4.45
N ASP A 351 17.96 22.13 -4.71
CA ASP A 351 16.94 22.84 -5.47
C ASP A 351 16.92 22.32 -6.92
N GLN A 352 15.75 21.91 -7.41
CA GLN A 352 15.65 21.25 -8.72
C GLN A 352 15.98 22.20 -9.89
N ILE A 353 15.68 23.49 -9.75
CA ILE A 353 15.82 24.47 -10.83
C ILE A 353 17.29 24.92 -10.94
N THR A 354 17.92 25.21 -9.81
CA THR A 354 19.26 25.78 -9.74
C THR A 354 20.35 24.73 -9.53
N GLY A 355 20.00 23.53 -9.06
CA GLY A 355 20.95 22.50 -8.66
C GLY A 355 21.74 22.82 -7.39
N ALA A 356 21.43 23.94 -6.71
CA ALA A 356 22.14 24.37 -5.51
C ALA A 356 21.76 23.51 -4.29
N THR A 357 22.73 23.21 -3.43
CA THR A 357 22.48 22.50 -2.16
C THR A 357 21.75 23.41 -1.17
N ILE A 358 20.66 22.91 -0.60
CA ILE A 358 19.89 23.56 0.45
C ILE A 358 20.47 23.14 1.80
N PRO A 359 20.93 24.08 2.64
CA PRO A 359 21.51 23.75 3.94
C PRO A 359 20.45 23.21 4.90
N ALA A 360 20.84 22.20 5.68
CA ALA A 360 20.04 21.66 6.76
C ALA A 360 19.86 22.69 7.89
N LEU A 361 18.68 22.70 8.49
CA LEU A 361 18.41 23.47 9.69
C LEU A 361 19.14 22.88 10.91
N PRO A 362 19.47 23.69 11.93
CA PRO A 362 19.98 23.17 13.20
C PRO A 362 19.02 22.13 13.80
N GLY A 363 19.53 20.95 14.16
CA GLY A 363 18.73 19.86 14.74
C GLY A 363 18.00 18.96 13.73
N ALA A 364 18.19 19.19 12.41
CA ALA A 364 17.60 18.35 11.37
C ALA A 364 17.98 16.87 11.49
N ASP A 365 19.17 16.57 11.99
CA ASP A 365 19.66 15.22 12.29
C ASP A 365 18.75 14.44 13.24
N LYS A 366 18.16 15.12 14.24
CA LYS A 366 17.21 14.48 15.17
C LYS A 366 15.87 14.19 14.53
N LEU A 367 15.41 15.06 13.64
CA LEU A 367 14.16 14.86 12.89
C LEU A 367 14.31 13.74 11.86
N TRP A 368 15.50 13.57 11.30
CA TRP A 368 15.81 12.50 10.33
C TRP A 368 16.19 11.17 10.98
N ALA A 369 16.27 11.11 12.30
CA ALA A 369 16.57 9.87 13.00
C ALA A 369 15.51 8.80 12.71
N PHE A 370 15.96 7.57 12.47
CA PHE A 370 15.06 6.44 12.32
C PHE A 370 14.38 6.14 13.66
N THR A 371 13.06 6.03 13.64
CA THR A 371 12.25 5.70 14.82
C THR A 371 11.13 4.73 14.47
N ASN A 372 10.78 3.86 15.41
CA ASN A 372 9.56 3.07 15.35
C ASN A 372 8.33 3.86 15.80
N ASP A 373 8.47 5.11 16.26
CA ASP A 373 7.37 6.00 16.63
C ASP A 373 7.24 7.17 15.63
N ILE A 374 7.10 6.82 14.35
CA ILE A 374 7.05 7.82 13.27
C ILE A 374 5.80 8.68 13.33
N GLY A 375 4.70 8.18 13.90
CA GLY A 375 3.45 8.90 14.01
C GLY A 375 3.59 10.15 14.88
N THR A 376 4.28 10.05 16.01
CA THR A 376 4.58 11.21 16.87
C THR A 376 5.33 12.29 16.10
N VAL A 377 6.36 11.90 15.34
CA VAL A 377 7.15 12.84 14.52
C VAL A 377 6.28 13.49 13.44
N VAL A 378 5.46 12.70 12.72
CA VAL A 378 4.57 13.22 11.67
C VAL A 378 3.52 14.17 12.25
N THR A 379 2.89 13.82 13.37
CA THR A 379 1.88 14.67 14.02
C THR A 379 2.48 15.99 14.47
N GLN A 380 3.67 15.98 15.08
CA GLN A 380 4.37 17.20 15.47
C GLN A 380 4.65 18.10 14.25
N GLN A 381 5.17 17.53 13.16
CA GLN A 381 5.48 18.29 11.94
C GLN A 381 4.23 18.84 11.25
N GLN A 382 3.09 18.14 11.33
CA GLN A 382 1.81 18.66 10.86
C GLN A 382 1.34 19.86 11.69
N GLN A 383 1.44 19.81 13.01
CA GLN A 383 1.07 20.92 13.90
C GLN A 383 1.93 22.15 13.66
N GLU A 384 3.25 21.98 13.55
CA GLU A 384 4.19 23.07 13.23
C GLU A 384 3.88 23.70 11.87
N SER A 385 3.49 22.88 10.88
CA SER A 385 3.10 23.37 9.55
C SER A 385 1.85 24.23 9.59
N VAL A 386 0.84 23.84 10.37
CA VAL A 386 -0.39 24.62 10.56
C VAL A 386 -0.08 25.95 11.25
N LEU A 387 0.72 25.95 12.31
CA LEU A 387 1.13 27.16 13.02
C LEU A 387 1.88 28.14 12.10
N ALA A 388 2.84 27.65 11.33
CA ALA A 388 3.59 28.46 10.38
C ALA A 388 2.69 29.03 9.27
N PHE A 389 1.71 28.26 8.79
CA PHE A 389 0.73 28.75 7.81
C PHE A 389 -0.11 29.89 8.39
N HIS A 390 -0.65 29.72 9.59
CA HIS A 390 -1.42 30.76 10.27
C HIS A 390 -0.61 32.05 10.46
N GLN A 391 0.64 31.94 10.91
CA GLN A 391 1.53 33.10 11.07
C GLN A 391 1.78 33.81 9.73
N SER A 392 2.13 33.06 8.69
CA SER A 392 2.35 33.65 7.35
C SER A 392 1.11 34.34 6.78
N GLY A 393 -0.09 33.79 7.04
CA GLY A 393 -1.36 34.39 6.65
C GLY A 393 -1.63 35.71 7.39
N MET A 394 -1.34 35.74 8.69
CA MET A 394 -1.43 36.96 9.51
C MET A 394 -0.42 38.02 9.07
N ASP A 395 0.82 37.63 8.76
CA ASP A 395 1.84 38.55 8.26
C ASP A 395 1.45 39.15 6.91
N ARG A 396 0.90 38.33 6.00
CA ARG A 396 0.40 38.81 4.70
C ARG A 396 -0.80 39.73 4.85
N LEU A 397 -1.72 39.42 5.78
CA LEU A 397 -2.85 40.30 6.10
C LEU A 397 -2.35 41.64 6.66
N ASN A 398 -1.39 41.61 7.59
CA ASN A 398 -0.78 42.80 8.17
C ASN A 398 -0.05 43.64 7.11
N GLN A 399 0.66 43.02 6.17
CA GLN A 399 1.29 43.71 5.04
C GLN A 399 0.24 44.37 4.13
N LEU A 400 -0.88 43.71 3.84
CA LEU A 400 -1.96 44.28 3.05
C LEU A 400 -2.65 45.46 3.78
N ILE A 401 -2.87 45.34 5.09
CA ILE A 401 -3.42 46.41 5.93
C ILE A 401 -2.49 47.62 5.96
N ALA A 402 -1.18 47.39 6.13
CA ALA A 402 -0.16 48.44 6.10
C ALA A 402 -0.06 49.11 4.73
N ALA A 403 -0.11 48.34 3.64
CA ALA A 403 -0.12 48.86 2.27
C ALA A 403 -1.39 49.67 1.94
N ALA A 404 -2.52 49.35 2.60
CA ALA A 404 -3.77 50.11 2.49
C ALA A 404 -3.86 51.34 3.41
N GLY A 405 -2.77 51.67 4.15
CA GLY A 405 -2.71 52.84 5.02
C GLY A 405 -3.33 52.67 6.42
N GLY A 406 -3.67 51.44 6.82
CA GLY A 406 -4.14 51.12 8.17
C GLY A 406 -3.00 51.00 9.19
N THR A 407 -3.25 51.39 10.44
CA THR A 407 -2.29 51.19 11.54
C THR A 407 -2.42 49.79 12.12
N VAL A 408 -1.34 49.01 12.09
CA VAL A 408 -1.28 47.69 12.72
C VAL A 408 -1.02 47.88 14.23
N GLN A 409 -1.97 47.54 15.09
CA GLN A 409 -1.70 47.44 16.52
C GLN A 409 -0.89 46.17 16.79
N GLY A 410 0.35 46.35 17.22
CA GLY A 410 1.28 45.26 17.49
C GLY A 410 0.77 44.36 18.61
N SER A 411 0.72 43.06 18.35
CA SER A 411 0.88 42.09 19.41
C SER A 411 2.38 41.83 19.57
N SER A 412 2.96 42.39 20.63
CA SER A 412 4.24 41.94 21.16
C SER A 412 4.04 40.52 21.70
N SER A 413 4.45 39.51 20.95
CA SER A 413 4.85 38.25 21.55
C SER A 413 6.32 38.03 21.19
N ASN A 414 7.14 37.90 22.23
CA ASN A 414 8.54 37.55 22.08
C ASN A 414 8.64 36.28 21.22
N ALA A 415 9.47 36.33 20.20
CA ALA A 415 9.90 35.17 19.44
C ALA A 415 10.41 34.07 20.38
N PRO A 416 10.07 32.79 20.14
CA PRO A 416 11.11 31.79 20.07
C PRO A 416 11.81 32.01 18.72
N GLY A 417 13.07 32.44 18.78
CA GLY A 417 13.91 32.41 17.60
C GLY A 417 13.96 31.00 16.99
N LEU A 418 14.40 30.95 15.75
CA LEU A 418 14.74 29.75 14.98
C LEU A 418 15.91 28.94 15.59
N LEU A 419 16.01 28.87 16.92
CA LEU A 419 17.04 28.15 17.66
C LEU A 419 16.42 27.33 18.79
N THR A 420 16.85 26.06 18.78
CA THR A 420 16.74 25.00 19.78
C THR A 420 15.38 24.33 19.98
N GLN A 421 15.09 23.30 19.19
CA GLN A 421 14.43 22.10 19.71
C GLN A 421 15.26 20.85 19.44
N ALA A 422 16.49 20.89 19.96
CA ALA A 422 17.26 19.69 20.25
C ALA A 422 17.15 19.30 21.75
N GLU A 423 16.57 20.14 22.61
CA GLU A 423 16.63 19.97 24.07
C GLU A 423 15.28 19.67 24.74
N GLY A 424 14.17 19.63 23.98
CA GLY A 424 12.87 19.16 24.46
C GLY A 424 12.54 17.71 24.09
N MET A 425 13.39 17.05 23.30
CA MET A 425 13.20 15.67 22.85
C MET A 425 13.93 14.73 23.83
N LEU A 426 13.17 13.93 24.57
CA LEU A 426 13.57 12.96 25.61
C LEU A 426 13.56 13.51 27.05
N ALA A 427 12.36 13.73 27.56
CA ALA A 427 12.02 13.42 28.95
C ALA A 427 10.91 12.36 28.94
#